data_AF-A0A2H1WLZ5-F1
#
_entry.id   AF-A0A2H1WLZ5-F1
#
_cell.length_a   1.000
_cell.length_b   1.000
_cell.length_c   1.000
_cell.angle_alpha   90.00
_cell.angle_beta   90.00
_cell.angle_gamma   90.00
#
_symmetry.space_group_name_H-M   'P 1'
#
loop_
_entity.id
_entity.type
_entity.pdbx_description
1 polymer ?
#
loop_
_entity_poly.entity_id
_entity_poly.type
_entity_poly.pdbx_seq_one_letter_code
_entity_poly.pdbx_strand_id
1 'polypeptide(L)'
;MPTNTRALMRQREGMDLRFNKISDIEPGVLSHLHSLRSLLLNDNRLRELVSGTFDGLRKLKYLYLYRNRIQYIEQDVFQGLEHLEQLTFTVERNPPLCNIAKYIAATNKINVSCFIVPERI
;
A
#
# COMPACT_ATOMS: atom_id res chain seq x y z
N MET A 1 -31.24 -30.92 -9.28
CA MET A 1 -30.03 -31.19 -8.46
C MET A 1 -28.99 -31.75 -9.42
N PRO A 2 -27.85 -31.07 -9.65
CA PRO A 2 -26.78 -30.99 -8.65
C PRO A 2 -26.13 -29.59 -8.45
N THR A 3 -25.81 -29.35 -7.17
CA THR A 3 -24.59 -28.74 -6.60
C THR A 3 -24.26 -27.26 -6.82
N ASN A 4 -24.65 -26.45 -5.83
CA ASN A 4 -23.84 -25.40 -5.19
C ASN A 4 -22.54 -24.99 -5.91
N THR A 5 -22.62 -24.03 -6.82
CA THR A 5 -21.45 -23.36 -7.41
C THR A 5 -21.05 -22.09 -6.64
N ARG A 6 -21.20 -22.08 -5.31
CA ARG A 6 -20.62 -21.05 -4.41
C ARG A 6 -19.08 -21.00 -4.44
N ALA A 7 -18.43 -21.83 -5.27
CA ALA A 7 -16.99 -22.04 -5.32
C ALA A 7 -16.24 -21.32 -6.47
N LEU A 8 -16.89 -20.48 -7.31
CA LEU A 8 -16.21 -19.88 -8.48
C LEU A 8 -16.22 -18.34 -8.57
N MET A 9 -16.51 -17.63 -7.48
CA MET A 9 -16.36 -16.16 -7.42
C MET A 9 -15.58 -15.75 -6.17
N ARG A 10 -14.36 -16.27 -6.03
CA ARG A 10 -13.40 -15.73 -5.07
C ARG A 10 -12.84 -14.45 -5.67
N GLN A 11 -13.64 -13.38 -5.79
CA GLN A 11 -13.18 -12.06 -6.23
C GLN A 11 -12.03 -11.64 -5.30
N ARG A 12 -10.81 -11.80 -5.79
CA ARG A 12 -9.65 -11.09 -5.27
C ARG A 12 -9.86 -9.66 -5.74
N GLU A 13 -10.45 -8.81 -4.89
CA GLU A 13 -10.49 -7.38 -5.17
C GLU A 13 -9.06 -6.84 -5.04
N GLY A 14 -8.37 -6.82 -6.18
CA GLY A 14 -7.09 -6.17 -6.36
C GLY A 14 -7.30 -4.93 -7.22
N MET A 15 -6.77 -3.79 -6.76
CA MET A 15 -6.81 -2.54 -7.49
C MET A 15 -5.42 -2.27 -8.06
N ASP A 16 -5.33 -2.27 -9.39
CA ASP A 16 -4.09 -2.00 -10.11
C ASP A 16 -4.08 -0.56 -10.62
N LEU A 17 -3.24 0.28 -10.02
CA LEU A 17 -3.05 1.68 -10.38
C LEU A 17 -1.60 1.95 -10.80
N ARG A 18 -0.85 0.92 -11.17
CA ARG A 18 0.56 1.04 -11.54
C ARG A 18 0.76 1.84 -12.83
N PHE A 19 1.95 2.40 -13.00
CA PHE A 19 2.37 3.11 -14.21
C PHE A 19 1.50 4.33 -14.56
N ASN A 20 0.93 4.98 -13.54
CA ASN A 20 0.17 6.20 -13.70
C ASN A 20 0.99 7.43 -13.27
N LYS A 21 0.33 8.59 -13.20
CA LYS A 21 0.93 9.86 -12.79
C LYS A 21 0.36 10.35 -11.46
N ILE A 22 -0.13 9.43 -10.62
CA ILE A 22 -0.75 9.78 -9.33
C ILE A 22 0.33 10.42 -8.45
N SER A 23 0.12 11.69 -8.10
CA SER A 23 1.02 12.44 -7.21
C SER A 23 0.54 12.44 -5.77
N ASP A 24 -0.77 12.28 -5.56
CA ASP A 24 -1.43 12.43 -4.26
C ASP A 24 -2.64 11.48 -4.22
N ILE A 25 -2.99 11.02 -3.02
CA ILE A 25 -4.21 10.25 -2.75
C ILE A 25 -4.94 10.99 -1.64
N GLU A 26 -6.13 11.49 -1.96
CA GLU A 26 -6.94 12.24 -0.99
C GLU A 26 -7.38 11.31 0.16
N PRO A 27 -7.24 11.75 1.43
CA PRO A 27 -7.72 10.99 2.58
C PRO A 27 -9.17 10.55 2.41
N GLY A 28 -9.45 9.28 2.68
CA GLY A 28 -10.79 8.73 2.59
C GLY A 28 -11.29 8.39 1.18
N VAL A 29 -10.57 8.72 0.10
CA VAL A 29 -11.00 8.35 -1.27
C VAL A 29 -11.11 6.82 -1.46
N LEU A 30 -10.29 6.07 -0.73
CA LEU A 30 -10.29 4.60 -0.73
C LEU A 30 -11.16 3.98 0.38
N SER A 31 -11.83 4.80 1.20
CA SER A 31 -12.52 4.35 2.42
C SER A 31 -13.61 3.31 2.18
N HIS A 32 -14.26 3.32 1.02
CA HIS A 32 -15.34 2.41 0.67
C HIS A 32 -14.85 1.02 0.22
N LEU A 33 -13.54 0.84 -0.01
CA LEU A 33 -12.95 -0.39 -0.57
C LEU A 33 -12.63 -1.43 0.51
N HIS A 34 -13.62 -1.75 1.37
CA HIS A 34 -13.46 -2.61 2.55
C HIS A 34 -13.05 -4.06 2.25
N SER A 35 -13.29 -4.52 1.03
CA SER A 35 -13.00 -5.89 0.58
C SER A 35 -11.68 -6.01 -0.19
N LEU A 36 -11.00 -4.88 -0.44
CA LEU A 36 -9.74 -4.83 -1.16
C LEU A 36 -8.64 -5.61 -0.43
N ARG A 37 -7.93 -6.46 -1.17
CA ARG A 37 -6.83 -7.30 -0.65
C ARG A 37 -5.47 -6.89 -1.19
N SER A 38 -5.42 -6.29 -2.37
CA SER A 38 -4.17 -5.87 -3.01
C SER A 38 -4.34 -4.48 -3.60
N LEU A 39 -3.42 -3.57 -3.29
CA LEU A 39 -3.36 -2.23 -3.87
C LEU A 39 -1.98 -2.04 -4.50
N LEU A 40 -1.96 -1.93 -5.82
CA LEU A 40 -0.73 -1.75 -6.59
C LEU A 40 -0.62 -0.27 -7.00
N LEU A 41 0.25 0.47 -6.33
CA LEU A 41 0.51 1.90 -6.57
C LEU A 41 1.93 2.17 -7.06
N ASN A 42 2.70 1.12 -7.37
CA ASN A 42 4.06 1.29 -7.82
C ASN A 42 4.16 1.97 -9.20
N ASP A 43 5.33 2.56 -9.48
CA ASP A 43 5.55 3.35 -10.70
C ASP A 43 4.58 4.54 -10.85
N ASN A 44 4.38 5.28 -9.75
CA ASN A 44 3.61 6.53 -9.69
C ASN A 44 4.52 7.69 -9.22
N ARG A 45 3.92 8.81 -8.77
CA ARG A 45 4.62 10.04 -8.39
C ARG A 45 4.30 10.48 -6.96
N LEU A 46 3.82 9.57 -6.11
CA LEU A 46 3.44 9.87 -4.73
C LEU A 46 4.64 10.45 -3.97
N ARG A 47 4.42 11.55 -3.26
CA ARG A 47 5.46 12.27 -2.50
C ARG A 47 5.32 12.14 -1.00
N GLU A 48 4.10 11.98 -0.52
CA GLU A 48 3.79 11.87 0.89
C GLU A 48 2.74 10.79 1.12
N LEU A 49 2.80 10.17 2.30
CA LEU A 49 1.78 9.30 2.81
C LEU A 49 1.24 9.95 4.09
N VAL A 50 0.03 10.48 4.01
CA VAL A 50 -0.65 11.21 5.10
C VAL A 50 -1.70 10.33 5.77
N SER A 51 -2.05 10.65 7.02
CA SER A 51 -3.10 9.96 7.76
C SER A 51 -4.42 9.98 6.98
N GLY A 52 -5.18 8.88 7.06
CA GLY A 52 -6.43 8.72 6.32
C GLY A 52 -6.29 8.29 4.85
N THR A 53 -5.07 8.25 4.27
CA THR A 53 -4.85 7.82 2.88
C THR A 53 -5.37 6.40 2.62
N PHE A 54 -5.18 5.50 3.57
CA PHE A 54 -5.53 4.07 3.44
C PHE A 54 -6.68 3.65 4.36
N ASP A 55 -7.48 4.62 4.84
CA ASP A 55 -8.63 4.34 5.68
C ASP A 55 -9.61 3.39 4.99
N GLY A 56 -10.31 2.60 5.80
CA GLY A 56 -11.32 1.66 5.31
C GLY A 56 -10.79 0.38 4.66
N LEU A 57 -9.48 0.30 4.35
CA LEU A 57 -8.83 -0.85 3.71
C LEU A 57 -8.51 -2.00 4.69
N ARG A 58 -9.49 -2.37 5.54
CA ARG A 58 -9.31 -3.31 6.67
C ARG A 58 -8.85 -4.71 6.25
N LYS A 59 -9.15 -5.15 5.03
CA LYS A 59 -8.77 -6.47 4.50
C LYS A 59 -7.54 -6.45 3.59
N LEU A 60 -6.87 -5.31 3.47
CA LEU A 60 -5.69 -5.16 2.63
C LEU A 60 -4.56 -6.03 3.15
N LYS A 61 -3.97 -6.83 2.27
CA LYS A 61 -2.84 -7.72 2.58
C LYS A 61 -1.55 -7.26 1.92
N TYR A 62 -1.65 -6.68 0.72
CA TYR A 62 -0.49 -6.31 -0.09
C TYR A 62 -0.61 -4.86 -0.55
N LEU A 63 0.36 -4.04 -0.18
CA LEU A 63 0.49 -2.64 -0.60
C LEU A 63 1.86 -2.43 -1.24
N TYR A 64 1.86 -2.13 -2.54
CA TYR A 64 3.09 -1.89 -3.30
C TYR A 64 3.21 -0.42 -3.68
N LEU A 65 4.20 0.27 -3.13
CA LEU A 65 4.48 1.69 -3.32
C LEU A 65 5.88 1.95 -3.92
N TYR A 66 6.60 0.91 -4.34
CA TYR A 66 7.91 1.06 -4.96
C TYR A 66 7.87 1.93 -6.23
N ARG A 67 8.98 2.58 -6.58
CA ARG A 67 9.10 3.51 -7.71
C ARG A 67 8.10 4.67 -7.65
N ASN A 68 7.84 5.17 -6.44
CA ASN A 68 7.27 6.48 -6.17
C ASN A 68 8.37 7.46 -5.74
N ARG A 69 7.99 8.66 -5.27
CA ARG A 69 8.90 9.73 -4.84
C ARG A 69 8.64 10.11 -3.39
N ILE A 70 8.28 9.13 -2.57
CA ILE A 70 7.85 9.35 -1.18
C ILE A 70 9.03 9.89 -0.38
N GLN A 71 8.83 11.02 0.28
CA GLN A 71 9.81 11.71 1.13
C GLN A 71 9.33 11.86 2.56
N TYR A 72 8.02 11.76 2.78
CA TYR A 72 7.37 11.94 4.07
C TYR A 72 6.34 10.83 4.32
N ILE A 73 6.31 10.31 5.55
CA ILE A 73 5.36 9.29 6.01
C ILE A 73 4.88 9.74 7.38
N GLU A 74 3.59 10.02 7.48
CA GLU A 74 2.96 10.40 8.73
C GLU A 74 2.82 9.21 9.67
N GLN A 75 2.84 9.46 10.99
CA GLN A 75 2.88 8.43 12.03
C GLN A 75 1.70 7.47 11.98
N ASP A 76 0.51 7.94 11.58
CA ASP A 76 -0.72 7.14 11.65
C ASP A 76 -1.22 6.66 10.27
N VAL A 77 -0.40 6.79 9.21
CA VAL A 77 -0.86 6.46 7.84
C VAL A 77 -1.23 4.99 7.62
N PHE A 78 -0.70 4.08 8.44
CA PHE A 78 -1.04 2.65 8.38
C PHE A 78 -2.07 2.23 9.44
N GLN A 79 -2.68 3.19 10.15
CA GLN A 79 -3.73 2.89 11.12
C GLN A 79 -4.91 2.17 10.44
N GLY A 80 -5.42 1.12 11.09
CA GLY A 80 -6.54 0.33 10.57
C GLY A 80 -6.18 -0.70 9.48
N LEU A 81 -4.91 -0.80 9.06
CA LEU A 81 -4.42 -1.84 8.15
C LEU A 81 -4.10 -3.15 8.90
N GLU A 82 -5.08 -3.67 9.63
CA GLU A 82 -4.95 -4.80 10.58
C GLU A 82 -4.53 -6.13 9.96
N HIS A 83 -4.69 -6.28 8.64
CA HIS A 83 -4.38 -7.49 7.90
C HIS A 83 -3.25 -7.32 6.89
N LEU A 84 -2.53 -6.20 6.93
CA LEU A 84 -1.46 -5.94 5.98
C LEU A 84 -0.26 -6.84 6.27
N GLU A 85 -0.02 -7.76 5.35
CA GLU A 85 1.05 -8.74 5.43
C GLU A 85 2.35 -8.19 4.83
N GLN A 86 2.24 -7.41 3.76
CA GLN A 86 3.39 -6.91 3.02
C GLN A 86 3.19 -5.47 2.56
N LEU A 87 4.10 -4.62 3.00
CA LEU A 87 4.28 -3.25 2.52
C LEU A 87 5.62 -3.17 1.80
N THR A 88 5.61 -2.67 0.56
CA THR A 88 6.85 -2.39 -0.17
C THR A 88 6.94 -0.94 -0.60
N PHE A 89 8.13 -0.37 -0.53
CA PHE A 89 8.41 0.98 -1.03
C PHE A 89 9.89 1.08 -1.46
N THR A 90 10.19 2.12 -2.22
CA THR A 90 11.52 2.38 -2.76
C THR A 90 12.27 3.40 -1.93
N VAL A 91 13.59 3.22 -1.83
CA VAL A 91 14.50 4.08 -1.06
C VAL A 91 15.46 4.82 -1.98
N GLU A 92 15.01 5.25 -3.16
CA GLU A 92 15.83 6.10 -4.03
C GLU A 92 16.06 7.43 -3.29
N ARG A 93 17.26 7.59 -2.70
CA ARG A 93 17.79 8.81 -2.07
C ARG A 93 17.33 9.16 -0.65
N ASN A 94 16.69 8.25 0.10
CA ASN A 94 16.38 8.51 1.52
C ASN A 94 16.46 7.27 2.43
N PRO A 95 17.67 6.77 2.76
CA PRO A 95 17.87 5.64 3.67
C PRO A 95 17.13 5.76 5.02
N PRO A 96 17.05 6.96 5.65
CA PRO A 96 16.25 7.17 6.87
C PRO A 96 14.77 6.82 6.71
N LEU A 97 14.18 7.06 5.54
CA LEU A 97 12.74 6.84 5.33
C LEU A 97 12.34 5.38 5.48
N CYS A 98 13.22 4.45 5.09
CA CYS A 98 12.97 3.03 5.31
C CYS A 98 12.92 2.66 6.80
N ASN A 99 13.76 3.30 7.61
CA ASN A 99 13.73 3.09 9.07
C ASN A 99 12.47 3.71 9.69
N ILE A 100 12.07 4.90 9.23
CA ILE A 100 10.82 5.54 9.66
C ILE A 100 9.61 4.66 9.32
N ALA A 101 9.52 4.17 8.08
CA ALA A 101 8.44 3.29 7.67
C ALA A 101 8.42 2.00 8.48
N LYS A 102 9.58 1.36 8.74
CA LYS A 102 9.68 0.19 9.62
C LYS A 102 9.22 0.50 11.05
N TYR A 103 9.61 1.65 11.59
CA TYR A 103 9.23 2.09 12.94
C TYR A 103 7.72 2.29 13.06
N ILE A 104 7.12 3.03 12.12
CA ILE A 104 5.68 3.30 12.09
C ILE A 104 4.89 1.98 11.93
N ALA A 105 5.35 1.13 11.01
CA ALA A 105 4.68 -0.13 10.68
C ALA A 105 4.85 -1.23 11.76
N ALA A 106 5.82 -1.08 12.68
CA ALA A 106 6.07 -2.03 13.77
C ALA A 106 4.88 -2.14 14.73
N THR A 107 4.17 -1.05 14.97
CA THR A 107 2.97 -1.00 15.82
C THR A 107 1.87 -1.95 15.33
N ASN A 108 1.80 -2.17 14.01
CA ASN A 108 0.82 -3.02 13.35
C ASN A 108 1.39 -4.39 12.91
N LYS A 109 2.62 -4.74 13.32
CA LYS A 109 3.32 -5.98 12.93
C LYS A 109 3.42 -6.18 11.40
N ILE A 110 3.43 -5.08 10.65
CA ILE A 110 3.48 -5.11 9.19
C ILE A 110 4.91 -5.44 8.75
N ASN A 111 5.05 -6.38 7.82
CA ASN A 111 6.35 -6.64 7.21
C ASN A 111 6.66 -5.59 6.14
N VAL A 112 7.78 -4.90 6.33
CA VAL A 112 8.22 -3.81 5.49
C VAL A 112 9.44 -4.23 4.66
N SER A 113 9.23 -4.32 3.35
CA SER A 113 10.29 -4.59 2.37
C SER A 113 10.73 -3.32 1.67
N CYS A 114 11.94 -2.86 1.95
CA CYS A 114 12.56 -1.73 1.28
C CYS A 114 13.38 -2.21 0.08
N PHE A 115 13.07 -1.74 -1.12
CA PHE A 115 13.85 -2.07 -2.32
C PHE A 115 14.70 -0.88 -2.76
N ILE A 116 15.99 -1.13 -2.97
CA ILE A 116 16.86 -0.22 -3.72
C ILE A 116 16.59 -0.51 -5.19
N VAL A 117 16.00 0.46 -5.88
CA VAL A 117 15.82 0.35 -7.32
C VAL A 117 17.11 0.88 -7.95
N PRO A 118 17.83 0.08 -8.75
CA PRO A 118 19.00 0.57 -9.45
C PRO A 118 18.57 1.70 -10.40
N GLU A 119 19.37 2.77 -10.49
CA GLU A 119 19.09 3.88 -11.41
C GLU A 119 18.81 3.32 -12.81
N ARG A 120 17.77 3.85 -13.48
CA ARG A 120 17.59 3.57 -14.91
C ARG A 120 18.82 4.13 -15.63
N ILE A 121 19.64 3.24 -16.18
CA ILE A 121 20.69 3.56 -17.15
C ILE A 121 20.03 4.26 -18.35
#